data_AF-A0A975J078-F1
#
_entry.id   AF-A0A975J078-F1
#
_cell.length_a   1.000
_cell.length_b   1.000
_cell.length_c   1.000
_cell.angle_alpha   90.00
_cell.angle_beta   90.00
_cell.angle_gamma   90.00
#
_symmetry.space_group_name_H-M   'P 1'
#
loop_
_entity.id
_entity.type
_entity.pdbx_description
1 polymer ?
#
loop_
_entity_poly.entity_id
_entity_poly.type
_entity_poly.pdbx_seq_one_letter_code
_entity_poly.pdbx_strand_id
1 'polypeptide(L)'
;MEQLQNTTEQLTQQVRLLTLQNDLARLDKEWDRFRESVLPRLPDGTFVEPSSADWTTFGMTAVVVGAIAGLVAFLPGAGAIGLFGVIGIAVGVGCLTRDNRSAADFHQTKARYLSRREQLRRAIERDARAA
;
A
#
# COMPACT_ATOMS: atom_id res chain seq x y z
N MET A 1 -17.76 -51.29 -9.23
CA MET A 1 -16.50 -50.50 -9.24
C MET A 1 -16.74 -49.03 -9.58
N GLU A 2 -17.76 -48.69 -10.39
CA GLU A 2 -18.09 -47.30 -10.78
C GLU A 2 -18.43 -46.35 -9.61
N GLN A 3 -19.13 -46.84 -8.56
CA GLN A 3 -19.49 -45.99 -7.41
C GLN A 3 -18.28 -45.46 -6.63
N LEU A 4 -17.20 -46.24 -6.54
CA LEU A 4 -15.96 -45.82 -5.87
C LEU A 4 -15.20 -44.77 -6.69
N GLN A 5 -15.22 -44.88 -8.02
CA GLN A 5 -14.61 -43.89 -8.91
C GLN A 5 -15.34 -42.54 -8.80
N ASN A 6 -16.66 -42.54 -8.90
CA ASN A 6 -17.47 -41.31 -8.78
C ASN A 6 -17.28 -40.63 -7.41
N THR A 7 -17.19 -41.39 -6.32
CA THR A 7 -16.98 -40.82 -4.98
C THR A 7 -15.59 -40.20 -4.86
N THR A 8 -14.57 -40.83 -5.45
CA THR A 8 -13.19 -40.32 -5.43
C THR A 8 -13.06 -39.03 -6.24
N GLU A 9 -13.73 -38.94 -7.39
CA GLU A 9 -13.76 -37.72 -8.21
C GLU A 9 -14.44 -36.56 -7.46
N GLN A 10 -15.60 -36.81 -6.84
CA GLN A 10 -16.30 -35.81 -6.03
C GLN A 10 -15.47 -35.31 -4.84
N LEU A 11 -14.79 -36.22 -4.13
CA LEU A 11 -13.92 -35.86 -3.01
C LEU A 11 -12.71 -35.04 -3.50
N THR A 12 -12.10 -35.42 -4.62
CA THR A 12 -10.98 -34.67 -5.22
C THR A 12 -11.39 -33.25 -5.58
N GLN A 13 -12.60 -33.08 -6.13
CA GLN A 13 -13.14 -31.78 -6.50
C GLN A 13 -13.44 -30.91 -5.27
N GLN A 14 -14.02 -31.50 -4.21
CA GLN A 14 -14.27 -30.77 -2.95
C GLN A 14 -12.97 -30.32 -2.28
N VAL A 15 -11.95 -31.19 -2.22
CA VAL A 15 -10.64 -30.84 -1.65
C VAL A 15 -10.01 -29.70 -2.44
N ARG A 16 -10.11 -29.72 -3.77
CA ARG A 16 -9.61 -28.65 -4.63
C ARG A 16 -10.31 -27.31 -4.36
N LEU A 17 -11.64 -27.32 -4.25
CA LEU A 17 -12.41 -26.11 -3.94
C LEU A 17 -12.08 -25.54 -2.56
N LEU A 18 -11.94 -26.40 -1.55
CA LEU A 18 -11.50 -26.00 -0.20
C LEU A 18 -10.10 -25.40 -0.21
N THR A 19 -9.19 -25.96 -1.01
CA THR A 19 -7.82 -25.45 -1.16
C THR A 19 -7.84 -24.03 -1.73
N LEU A 20 -8.60 -23.78 -2.80
CA LEU A 20 -8.72 -22.45 -3.39
C LEU A 20 -9.33 -21.42 -2.42
N GLN A 21 -10.33 -21.83 -1.63
CA GLN A 21 -10.90 -20.96 -0.60
C GLN A 21 -9.90 -20.63 0.51
N ASN A 22 -9.09 -21.62 0.93
CA ASN A 22 -8.05 -21.42 1.92
C ASN A 22 -6.97 -20.44 1.42
N ASP A 23 -6.55 -20.60 0.16
CA ASP A 23 -5.58 -19.71 -0.47
C ASP A 23 -6.09 -18.26 -0.54
N LEU A 24 -7.37 -18.06 -0.85
CA LEU A 24 -7.98 -16.73 -0.84
C LEU A 24 -8.02 -16.13 0.57
N ALA A 25 -8.43 -16.91 1.58
CA ALA A 25 -8.43 -16.45 2.96
C ALA A 25 -7.01 -16.12 3.48
N ARG A 26 -6.01 -16.90 3.05
CA ARG A 26 -4.60 -16.64 3.37
C ARG A 26 -4.12 -15.35 2.71
N LEU A 27 -4.44 -15.14 1.43
CA LEU A 27 -4.11 -13.93 0.69
C LEU A 27 -4.71 -12.69 1.36
N ASP A 28 -5.98 -12.75 1.77
CA ASP A 28 -6.66 -11.66 2.46
C ASP A 28 -5.98 -11.35 3.82
N LYS A 29 -5.62 -12.38 4.60
CA LYS A 29 -4.86 -12.20 5.86
C LYS A 29 -3.45 -11.63 5.67
N GLU A 30 -2.78 -11.97 4.58
CA GLU A 30 -1.47 -11.39 4.24
C GLU A 30 -1.61 -9.92 3.86
N TRP A 31 -2.66 -9.57 3.12
CA TRP A 31 -2.98 -8.20 2.77
C TRP A 31 -3.32 -7.34 3.99
N ASP A 32 -4.12 -7.86 4.93
CA ASP A 32 -4.45 -7.13 6.16
C ASP A 32 -3.22 -6.87 7.03
N ARG A 33 -2.34 -7.87 7.21
CA ARG A 33 -1.06 -7.69 7.93
C ARG A 33 -0.16 -6.65 7.26
N PHE A 34 -0.10 -6.65 5.93
CA PHE A 34 0.63 -5.64 5.18
C PHE A 34 0.05 -4.24 5.43
N ARG A 35 -1.27 -4.09 5.35
CA ARG A 35 -1.96 -2.83 5.65
C ARG A 35 -1.69 -2.34 7.07
N GLU A 36 -1.74 -3.23 8.06
CA GLU A 36 -1.41 -2.89 9.45
C GLU A 36 0.04 -2.42 9.62
N SER A 37 0.97 -2.99 8.85
CA SER A 37 2.40 -2.61 8.93
C SER A 37 2.75 -1.30 8.22
N VAL A 38 1.96 -0.88 7.23
CA VAL A 38 2.26 0.28 6.37
C VAL A 38 1.34 1.46 6.62
N LEU A 39 0.08 1.23 7.01
CA LEU A 39 -0.90 2.30 7.19
C LEU A 39 -0.90 2.78 8.65
N PRO A 40 -0.74 4.10 8.89
CA PRO A 40 -0.89 4.64 10.22
C PRO A 40 -2.34 4.43 10.70
N ARG A 41 -2.48 3.91 11.92
CA ARG A 41 -3.77 3.71 12.57
C ARG A 41 -4.23 5.02 13.19
N LEU A 42 -5.44 5.45 12.87
CA LEU A 42 -6.01 6.63 13.51
C LEU A 42 -6.52 6.29 14.91
N PRO A 43 -6.69 7.30 15.79
CA PRO A 43 -7.21 7.10 17.15
C PRO A 43 -8.62 6.48 17.20
N ASP A 44 -9.39 6.63 16.12
CA ASP A 44 -10.73 6.04 15.94
C ASP A 44 -10.68 4.57 15.46
N GLY A 45 -9.49 4.02 15.27
CA GLY A 45 -9.27 2.64 14.83
C GLY A 45 -9.39 2.46 13.31
N THR A 46 -9.63 3.51 12.54
CA THR A 46 -9.66 3.46 11.08
C THR A 46 -8.25 3.49 10.49
N PHE A 47 -8.09 2.86 9.32
CA PHE A 47 -6.85 2.96 8.54
C PHE A 47 -7.05 4.00 7.46
N VAL A 48 -6.28 5.09 7.51
CA VAL A 48 -6.24 6.05 6.41
C VAL A 48 -5.33 5.48 5.33
N GLU A 49 -5.93 5.21 4.17
CA GLU A 49 -5.17 4.89 2.98
C GLU A 49 -4.35 6.13 2.58
N PRO A 50 -3.07 6.01 2.18
CA PRO A 50 -2.24 7.16 1.89
C PRO A 50 -2.79 7.79 0.60
N SER A 51 -3.67 8.78 0.76
CA SER A 51 -4.14 9.61 -0.32
C SER A 51 -2.92 10.36 -0.86
N SER A 52 -2.57 10.11 -2.12
CA SER A 52 -1.51 10.83 -2.82
C SER A 52 -1.74 12.36 -2.81
N ALA A 53 -2.94 12.83 -2.46
CA ALA A 53 -3.35 14.23 -2.43
C ALA A 53 -3.12 14.95 -1.08
N ASP A 54 -3.04 14.23 0.05
CA ASP A 54 -2.96 14.89 1.38
C ASP A 54 -1.51 15.11 1.85
N TRP A 55 -0.54 14.34 1.35
CA TRP A 55 0.87 14.53 1.68
C TRP A 55 1.59 15.47 0.72
N THR A 56 1.03 15.68 -0.47
CA THR A 56 1.49 16.73 -1.40
C THR A 56 1.29 18.12 -0.81
N THR A 57 0.25 18.35 0.00
CA THR A 57 0.03 19.65 0.67
C THR A 57 1.05 19.93 1.76
N PHE A 58 1.41 18.93 2.59
CA PHE A 58 2.41 19.12 3.65
C PHE A 58 3.83 19.28 3.08
N GLY A 59 4.19 18.46 2.08
CA GLY A 59 5.46 18.56 1.37
C GLY A 59 5.60 19.87 0.58
N MET A 60 4.54 20.33 -0.06
CA MET A 60 4.53 21.61 -0.78
C MET A 60 4.60 22.81 0.17
N THR A 61 3.98 22.73 1.36
CA THR A 61 4.12 23.77 2.39
C THR A 61 5.56 23.85 2.90
N ALA A 62 6.22 22.71 3.15
CA ALA A 62 7.62 22.69 3.56
C ALA A 62 8.57 23.23 2.47
N VAL A 63 8.32 22.93 1.19
CA VAL A 63 9.08 23.49 0.06
C VAL A 63 8.85 24.99 -0.09
N VAL A 64 7.61 25.46 0.05
CA VAL A 64 7.26 26.89 -0.04
C VAL A 64 7.88 27.67 1.11
N VAL A 65 7.79 27.16 2.35
CA VAL A 65 8.42 27.77 3.53
C VAL A 65 9.95 27.75 3.41
N GLY A 66 10.54 26.67 2.89
CA GLY A 66 11.97 26.57 2.61
C GLY A 66 12.45 27.54 1.52
N ALA A 67 11.66 27.73 0.46
CA ALA A 67 11.94 28.67 -0.61
C ALA A 67 11.85 30.14 -0.15
N ILE A 68 10.85 30.46 0.70
CA ILE A 68 10.71 31.79 1.32
C ILE A 68 11.87 32.06 2.27
N ALA A 69 12.25 31.11 3.12
CA ALA A 69 13.41 31.24 4.01
C ALA A 69 14.74 31.37 3.24
N GLY A 70 14.88 30.67 2.12
CA GLY A 70 16.03 30.78 1.22
C GLY A 70 16.14 32.15 0.51
N LEU A 71 15.01 32.78 0.16
CA LEU A 71 14.99 34.14 -0.41
C LEU A 71 15.44 35.21 0.60
N VAL A 72 15.09 35.04 1.89
CA VAL A 72 15.51 35.95 2.97
C VAL A 72 17.02 35.82 3.28
N ALA A 73 17.64 34.68 2.95
CA ALA A 73 19.07 34.44 3.15
C ALA A 73 20.00 35.31 2.28
N PHE A 74 19.52 35.84 1.16
CA PHE A 74 20.29 36.72 0.26
C PHE A 74 20.25 38.20 0.67
N LEU A 75 19.52 38.56 1.73
CA LEU A 75 19.53 39.91 2.27
C LEU A 75 20.83 40.18 3.04
N PRO A 76 21.54 41.29 2.78
CA PRO A 76 22.74 41.64 3.52
C PRO A 76 22.40 41.86 5.01
N GLY A 77 22.97 41.02 5.89
CA GLY A 77 22.71 41.00 7.32
C GLY A 77 22.09 39.69 7.86
N ALA A 78 21.68 38.77 6.98
CA ALA A 78 20.95 37.54 7.34
C ALA A 78 21.85 36.35 7.78
N GLY A 79 23.01 36.60 8.39
CA GLY A 79 24.08 35.60 8.59
C GLY A 79 23.62 34.29 9.25
N ALA A 80 22.81 34.33 10.31
CA ALA A 80 22.28 33.13 10.96
C ALA A 80 21.05 32.53 10.24
N ILE A 81 20.24 33.37 9.59
CA ILE A 81 18.98 32.98 8.94
C ILE A 81 19.25 32.16 7.67
N GLY A 82 20.33 32.46 6.94
CA GLY A 82 20.72 31.70 5.76
C GLY A 82 21.09 30.23 6.01
N LEU A 83 21.71 29.93 7.16
CA LEU A 83 22.04 28.56 7.54
C LEU A 83 20.78 27.73 7.88
N PHE A 84 19.80 28.33 8.56
CA PHE A 84 18.51 27.68 8.79
C PHE A 84 17.75 27.41 7.49
N GLY A 85 17.86 28.30 6.49
CA GLY A 85 17.27 28.09 5.16
C GLY A 85 17.83 26.89 4.41
N VAL A 86 19.16 26.70 4.41
CA VAL A 86 19.80 25.55 3.73
C VAL A 86 19.46 24.23 4.41
N ILE A 87 19.45 24.20 5.75
CA ILE A 87 19.03 23.00 6.52
C ILE A 87 17.55 22.69 6.24
N GLY A 88 16.70 23.72 6.19
CA GLY A 88 15.28 23.57 5.86
C GLY A 88 15.05 22.97 4.47
N ILE A 89 15.80 23.42 3.46
CA ILE A 89 15.74 22.87 2.10
C ILE A 89 16.23 21.42 2.07
N ALA A 90 17.34 21.10 2.74
CA ALA A 90 17.87 19.74 2.80
C ALA A 90 16.90 18.75 3.47
N VAL A 91 16.26 19.17 4.56
CA VAL A 91 15.22 18.38 5.25
C VAL A 91 13.99 18.24 4.37
N GLY A 92 13.52 19.32 3.72
CA GLY A 92 12.36 19.29 2.83
C GLY A 92 12.55 18.35 1.64
N VAL A 93 13.69 18.43 0.95
CA VAL A 93 14.04 17.53 -0.17
C VAL A 93 14.22 16.07 0.32
N GLY A 94 14.78 15.89 1.52
CA GLY A 94 14.93 14.58 2.15
C GLY A 94 13.59 13.90 2.48
N CYS A 95 12.62 14.64 3.00
CA CYS A 95 11.28 14.13 3.28
C CYS A 95 10.53 13.74 1.98
N LEU A 96 10.59 14.58 0.94
CA LEU A 96 9.90 14.33 -0.33
C LEU A 96 10.37 13.07 -1.06
N THR A 97 11.66 12.73 -0.96
CA THR A 97 12.21 11.55 -1.64
C THR A 97 11.89 10.24 -0.91
N ARG A 98 11.64 10.28 0.39
CA ARG A 98 11.32 9.09 1.20
C ARG A 98 9.84 8.72 1.09
N ASP A 99 8.95 9.71 0.99
CA ASP A 99 7.51 9.50 0.99
C ASP A 99 6.97 8.97 -0.34
N ASN A 100 7.53 9.43 -1.47
CA ASN A 100 7.10 8.97 -2.80
C ASN A 100 7.37 7.49 -3.06
N ARG A 101 8.40 6.91 -2.44
CA ARG A 101 8.71 5.48 -2.57
C ARG A 101 7.69 4.61 -1.83
N SER A 102 7.23 5.05 -0.66
CA SER A 102 6.27 4.29 0.15
C SER A 102 4.88 4.23 -0.49
N ALA A 103 4.43 5.32 -1.11
CA ALA A 103 3.14 5.36 -1.79
C ALA A 103 3.14 4.49 -3.07
N ALA A 104 4.20 4.57 -3.88
CA ALA A 104 4.33 3.76 -5.10
C ALA A 104 4.37 2.26 -4.79
N ASP A 105 5.10 1.86 -3.75
CA ASP A 105 5.22 0.46 -3.32
C ASP A 105 3.89 -0.08 -2.76
N PHE A 106 3.14 0.76 -2.03
CA PHE A 106 1.79 0.42 -1.57
C PHE A 106 0.83 0.18 -2.74
N HIS A 107 0.77 1.09 -3.73
CA HIS A 107 -0.09 0.93 -4.90
C HIS A 107 0.30 -0.29 -5.74
N GLN A 108 1.59 -0.54 -5.92
CA GLN A 108 2.07 -1.72 -6.63
C GLN A 108 1.66 -3.01 -5.91
N THR A 109 1.81 -3.06 -4.58
CA THR A 109 1.43 -4.22 -3.77
C THR A 109 -0.08 -4.43 -3.76
N LYS A 110 -0.86 -3.35 -3.66
CA LYS A 110 -2.33 -3.37 -3.79
C LYS A 110 -2.77 -3.94 -5.13
N ALA A 111 -2.17 -3.50 -6.23
CA ALA A 111 -2.48 -4.00 -7.57
C ALA A 111 -2.19 -5.50 -7.71
N ARG A 112 -1.05 -5.97 -7.18
CA ARG A 112 -0.71 -7.41 -7.17
C ARG A 112 -1.71 -8.23 -6.34
N TYR A 113 -2.11 -7.74 -5.16
CA TYR A 113 -3.12 -8.37 -4.32
C TYR A 113 -4.46 -8.49 -5.07
N LEU A 114 -4.96 -7.39 -5.63
CA LEU A 114 -6.24 -7.39 -6.37
C LEU A 114 -6.21 -8.35 -7.56
N SER A 115 -5.11 -8.39 -8.30
CA SER A 115 -4.93 -9.33 -9.42
C SER A 115 -4.99 -10.78 -8.96
N ARG A 116 -4.26 -11.15 -7.89
CA ARG A 116 -4.28 -12.52 -7.34
C ARG A 116 -5.64 -12.91 -6.79
N ARG A 117 -6.32 -12.00 -6.09
CA ARG A 117 -7.66 -12.24 -5.54
C ARG A 117 -8.67 -12.54 -6.63
N GLU A 118 -8.63 -11.78 -7.73
CA GLU A 118 -9.49 -12.00 -8.88
C GLU A 118 -9.19 -13.33 -9.58
N GLN A 119 -7.92 -13.72 -9.70
CA GLN A 119 -7.53 -15.02 -10.26
C GLN A 119 -8.06 -16.19 -9.42
N LEU A 120 -7.92 -16.13 -8.10
CA LEU A 120 -8.43 -17.14 -7.17
C LEU A 120 -9.96 -17.21 -7.21
N ARG A 121 -10.64 -16.05 -7.22
CA ARG A 121 -12.10 -15.99 -7.34
C ARG A 121 -12.60 -16.65 -8.63
N ARG A 122 -11.97 -16.35 -9.77
CA ARG A 122 -12.30 -17.00 -11.05
C ARG A 122 -11.99 -18.49 -11.07
N ALA A 123 -10.98 -18.94 -10.34
CA ALA A 123 -10.69 -20.37 -10.19
C ALA A 123 -11.80 -21.07 -9.38
N ILE A 124 -12.23 -20.47 -8.26
CA ILE A 124 -13.34 -20.97 -7.44
C ILE A 124 -14.64 -21.01 -8.25
N GLU A 125 -14.96 -19.94 -8.98
CA GLU A 125 -16.18 -19.88 -9.81
C GLU A 125 -16.18 -20.92 -10.94
N ARG A 126 -15.01 -21.22 -11.52
CA ARG A 126 -14.87 -22.28 -12.54
C ARG A 126 -15.06 -23.67 -11.93
N ASP A 127 -14.40 -23.95 -10.80
CA ASP A 127 -14.47 -25.25 -10.14
C ASP A 127 -15.87 -25.51 -9.54
N ALA A 128 -16.55 -24.46 -9.07
CA ALA A 128 -17.93 -24.54 -8.57
C ALA A 128 -18.97 -24.77 -9.66
N ARG A 129 -18.71 -24.32 -10.90
CA ARG A 129 -19.60 -24.59 -12.06
C ARG A 129 -19.38 -25.96 -12.68
N ALA A 130 -18.22 -26.58 -12.42
CA ALA A 130 -17.89 -27.92 -12.87
C ALA A 130 -18.35 -29.01 -11.90
N ALA A 131 -18.86 -28.64 -10.72
CA ALA A 131 -19.40 -29.52 -9.69
C ALA A 131 -20.92 -29.63 -9.82
#